data_AF-A0A3E1R923-F1
#
_entry.id   AF-A0A3E1R923-F1
#
_cell.length_a   1.000
_cell.length_b   1.000
_cell.length_c   1.000
_cell.angle_alpha   90.00
_cell.angle_beta   90.00
_cell.angle_gamma   90.00
#
_symmetry.space_group_name_H-M   'P 1'
#
loop_
_entity.id
_entity.type
_entity.pdbx_description
1 polymer ?
#
loop_
_entity_poly.entity_id
_entity_poly.type
_entity_poly.pdbx_seq_one_letter_code
_entity_poly.pdbx_strand_id
1 'polypeptide(L)'
;MKLKLISMAAAALFAAAPAFASTPFSVDFEKTWAYGEAVDNTYAAAGVSFTNVLGLSNGDGLGGLLNGDYYANAPSPLGTASVQLDGVFNTTSFMNVAGGVDNSLSFFYSSPEAITGAIKAYSGLNGTGTLLGSFDMAATDGAYSVWNNATFSFSGTALSFDLTQTANVAALDNVAAVPEPEMLSLMFVGLGLIGAVVRRKQKATA
;
A
#
# COMPACT_ATOMS: atom_id res chain seq x y z
N MET A 1 -36.49 -38.25 -20.80
CA MET A 1 -36.24 -37.45 -19.58
C MET A 1 -34.74 -37.13 -19.37
N LYS A 2 -34.01 -36.68 -20.41
CA LYS A 2 -32.54 -36.46 -20.36
C LYS A 2 -32.09 -35.00 -20.64
N LEU A 3 -33.02 -34.09 -20.93
CA LEU A 3 -32.70 -32.73 -21.38
C LEU A 3 -32.51 -31.70 -20.25
N LYS A 4 -32.90 -32.01 -19.00
CA LYS A 4 -32.84 -31.06 -17.88
C LYS A 4 -31.48 -31.00 -17.15
N LEU A 5 -30.60 -31.99 -17.33
CA LEU A 5 -29.30 -32.01 -16.65
C LEU A 5 -28.23 -31.13 -17.33
N ILE A 6 -28.32 -30.94 -18.65
CA ILE A 6 -27.30 -30.21 -19.42
C ILE A 6 -27.41 -28.69 -19.21
N SER A 7 -28.61 -28.15 -19.01
CA SER A 7 -28.82 -26.71 -18.80
C SER A 7 -28.33 -26.19 -17.44
N MET A 8 -28.14 -27.06 -16.43
CA MET A 8 -27.67 -26.63 -15.10
C MET A 8 -26.15 -26.57 -14.97
N ALA A 9 -25.41 -27.38 -15.73
CA ALA A 9 -23.94 -27.30 -15.77
C ALA A 9 -23.45 -26.02 -16.45
N ALA A 10 -24.18 -25.54 -17.48
CA ALA A 10 -23.86 -24.29 -18.16
C ALA A 10 -24.05 -23.06 -17.26
N ALA A 11 -25.07 -23.02 -16.39
CA ALA A 11 -25.32 -21.88 -15.50
C ALA A 11 -24.27 -21.72 -14.39
N ALA A 12 -23.60 -22.80 -13.97
CA ALA A 12 -22.52 -22.74 -12.99
C ALA A 12 -21.20 -22.24 -13.59
N LEU A 13 -20.97 -22.47 -14.90
CA LEU A 13 -19.75 -22.02 -15.59
C LEU A 13 -19.78 -20.51 -15.91
N PHE A 14 -20.96 -19.90 -16.07
CA PHE A 14 -21.12 -18.46 -16.34
C PHE A 14 -21.13 -17.59 -15.07
N ALA A 15 -21.25 -18.16 -13.87
CA ALA A 15 -21.22 -17.42 -12.61
C ALA A 15 -19.79 -17.21 -12.05
N ALA A 16 -18.79 -17.86 -12.65
CA ALA A 16 -17.37 -17.57 -12.39
C ALA A 16 -16.93 -16.37 -13.25
N ALA A 17 -17.61 -15.23 -13.09
CA ALA A 17 -16.99 -13.98 -13.50
C ALA A 17 -15.73 -13.82 -12.62
N PRO A 18 -14.56 -13.48 -13.19
CA PRO A 18 -13.42 -13.14 -12.38
C PRO A 18 -13.84 -11.98 -11.48
N ALA A 19 -13.75 -12.16 -10.17
CA ALA A 19 -13.72 -11.03 -9.26
C ALA A 19 -12.47 -10.25 -9.66
N PHE A 20 -12.65 -9.14 -10.37
CA PHE A 20 -11.52 -8.28 -10.72
C PHE A 20 -11.07 -7.65 -9.41
N ALA A 21 -10.10 -8.27 -8.73
CA ALA A 21 -9.27 -7.56 -7.80
C ALA A 21 -8.63 -6.41 -8.59
N SER A 22 -8.87 -5.18 -8.16
CA SER A 22 -8.01 -4.06 -8.50
C SER A 22 -6.58 -4.52 -8.23
N THR A 23 -5.71 -4.49 -9.23
CA THR A 23 -4.29 -4.76 -9.00
C THR A 23 -3.82 -3.80 -7.90
N PRO A 24 -3.36 -4.30 -6.74
CA PRO A 24 -2.87 -3.42 -5.69
C PRO A 24 -1.76 -2.56 -6.29
N PHE A 25 -1.77 -1.26 -6.01
CA PHE A 25 -0.67 -0.42 -6.47
C PHE A 25 0.62 -0.85 -5.77
N SER A 26 1.74 -0.57 -6.44
CA SER A 26 3.08 -0.66 -5.86
C SER A 26 3.84 0.59 -6.25
N VAL A 27 4.54 1.18 -5.28
CA VAL A 27 5.42 2.34 -5.44
C VAL A 27 6.80 1.95 -4.91
N ASP A 28 7.76 1.84 -5.80
CA ASP A 28 9.12 1.33 -5.56
C ASP A 28 10.21 2.41 -5.59
N PHE A 29 9.86 3.64 -5.98
CA PHE A 29 10.79 4.76 -6.22
C PHE A 29 11.91 4.46 -7.22
N GLU A 30 11.73 3.45 -8.08
CA GLU A 30 12.75 2.92 -8.99
C GLU A 30 12.99 3.79 -10.23
N LYS A 31 13.71 4.89 -10.03
CA LYS A 31 14.34 5.66 -11.10
C LYS A 31 15.55 6.44 -10.57
N THR A 32 16.35 6.96 -11.48
CA THR A 32 17.36 7.98 -11.14
C THR A 32 16.67 9.34 -10.99
N TRP A 33 16.60 9.81 -9.75
CA TRP A 33 16.09 11.12 -9.34
C TRP A 33 17.18 12.19 -9.46
N ALA A 34 16.79 13.37 -9.94
CA ALA A 34 17.64 14.55 -9.83
C ALA A 34 17.63 15.10 -8.39
N TYR A 35 18.68 15.83 -8.01
CA TYR A 35 18.74 16.45 -6.69
C TYR A 35 17.57 17.40 -6.45
N GLY A 36 16.82 17.16 -5.38
CA GLY A 36 15.62 17.93 -5.03
C GLY A 36 14.39 17.63 -5.89
N GLU A 37 14.41 16.56 -6.68
CA GLU A 37 13.26 16.14 -7.47
C GLU A 37 12.17 15.54 -6.57
N ALA A 38 10.98 16.13 -6.64
CA ALA A 38 9.81 15.62 -5.92
C ALA A 38 9.22 14.39 -6.64
N VAL A 39 8.69 13.45 -5.85
CA VAL A 39 7.98 12.27 -6.37
C VAL A 39 6.68 12.69 -7.06
N ASP A 40 5.95 13.64 -6.47
CA ASP A 40 4.71 14.23 -6.96
C ASP A 40 3.77 13.22 -7.64
N ASN A 41 3.64 13.32 -8.97
CA ASN A 41 2.72 12.52 -9.78
C ASN A 41 3.42 11.39 -10.55
N THR A 42 4.66 11.03 -10.20
CA THR A 42 5.41 9.95 -10.85
C THR A 42 4.59 8.64 -10.91
N TYR A 43 3.78 8.39 -9.87
CA TYR A 43 2.94 7.19 -9.74
C TYR A 43 1.44 7.43 -10.02
N ALA A 44 1.08 8.53 -10.70
CA ALA A 44 -0.32 8.87 -10.96
C ALA A 44 -1.05 7.82 -11.81
N ALA A 45 -0.34 7.09 -12.68
CA ALA A 45 -0.90 5.98 -13.45
C ALA A 45 -1.34 4.80 -12.56
N ALA A 46 -0.72 4.63 -11.39
CA ALA A 46 -1.13 3.68 -10.36
C ALA A 46 -2.14 4.28 -9.36
N GLY A 47 -2.61 5.51 -9.61
CA GLY A 47 -3.55 6.23 -8.74
C GLY A 47 -2.90 6.82 -7.49
N VAL A 48 -1.58 6.92 -7.43
CA VAL A 48 -0.85 7.45 -6.27
C VAL A 48 -0.23 8.81 -6.59
N SER A 49 -0.37 9.76 -5.66
CA SER A 49 0.37 11.03 -5.71
C SER A 49 0.93 11.40 -4.35
N PHE A 50 2.01 12.16 -4.36
CA PHE A 50 2.72 12.59 -3.16
C PHE A 50 2.72 14.10 -3.03
N THR A 51 2.90 14.58 -1.81
CA THR A 51 3.13 15.99 -1.47
C THR A 51 4.33 16.09 -0.56
N ASN A 52 5.30 16.92 -0.93
CA ASN A 52 6.53 17.16 -0.16
C ASN A 52 7.35 15.87 0.13
N VAL A 53 7.37 14.97 -0.84
CA VAL A 53 8.22 13.77 -0.83
C VAL A 53 9.22 13.89 -1.96
N LEU A 54 10.50 13.75 -1.62
CA LEU A 54 11.59 13.68 -2.59
C LEU A 54 11.90 12.22 -2.90
N GLY A 55 12.25 11.97 -4.15
CA GLY A 55 12.96 10.75 -4.50
C GLY A 55 14.45 10.98 -4.38
N LEU A 56 15.15 10.01 -3.81
CA LEU A 56 16.59 10.04 -3.60
C LEU A 56 17.23 8.88 -4.36
N SER A 57 18.22 9.21 -5.20
CA SER A 57 18.96 8.23 -5.98
C SER A 57 20.02 7.54 -5.13
N ASN A 58 20.18 6.24 -5.33
CA ASN A 58 21.39 5.55 -4.90
C ASN A 58 22.52 5.87 -5.91
N GLY A 59 23.69 6.21 -5.38
CA GLY A 59 24.94 6.37 -6.13
C GLY A 59 25.08 7.70 -6.85
N ASP A 60 24.31 8.72 -6.49
CA ASP A 60 24.33 10.03 -7.15
C ASP A 60 25.49 10.94 -6.69
N GLY A 61 26.26 10.52 -5.67
CA GLY A 61 27.41 11.27 -5.18
C GLY A 61 27.05 12.31 -4.11
N LEU A 62 25.78 12.41 -3.70
CA LEU A 62 25.29 13.51 -2.85
C LEU A 62 24.98 13.07 -1.42
N GLY A 63 24.87 11.77 -1.18
CA GLY A 63 24.74 11.18 0.14
C GLY A 63 26.05 11.05 0.92
N GLY A 64 25.93 10.76 2.22
CA GLY A 64 27.07 10.69 3.15
C GLY A 64 27.76 9.32 3.20
N LEU A 65 27.24 8.30 2.52
CA LEU A 65 27.76 6.94 2.54
C LEU A 65 28.75 6.69 1.39
N LEU A 66 29.33 5.48 1.34
CA LEU A 66 30.19 5.06 0.24
C LEU A 66 29.43 5.18 -1.09
N ASN A 67 30.13 5.56 -2.17
CA ASN A 67 29.54 5.86 -3.49
C ASN A 67 28.57 7.05 -3.52
N GLY A 68 28.44 7.81 -2.43
CA GLY A 68 27.53 8.94 -2.33
C GLY A 68 26.06 8.53 -2.18
N ASP A 69 25.80 7.36 -1.61
CA ASP A 69 24.46 6.91 -1.26
C ASP A 69 23.92 7.69 -0.05
N TYR A 70 22.63 7.99 -0.04
CA TYR A 70 21.91 8.46 1.15
C TYR A 70 21.64 7.32 2.13
N TYR A 71 21.41 6.12 1.60
CA TYR A 71 21.00 4.93 2.31
C TYR A 71 21.76 3.70 1.82
N ALA A 72 22.11 2.78 2.73
CA ALA A 72 22.74 1.52 2.35
C ALA A 72 21.73 0.37 2.39
N ASN A 73 21.93 -0.63 1.53
CA ASN A 73 21.09 -1.83 1.44
C ASN A 73 19.60 -1.54 1.25
N ALA A 74 19.27 -0.46 0.53
CA ALA A 74 17.90 -0.16 0.15
C ALA A 74 17.27 -1.37 -0.59
N PRO A 75 16.01 -1.73 -0.30
CA PRO A 75 15.30 -2.79 -1.00
C PRO A 75 15.26 -2.58 -2.52
N SER A 76 15.10 -1.33 -2.95
CA SER A 76 15.10 -0.87 -4.32
C SER A 76 16.51 -0.39 -4.74
N PRO A 77 17.07 -0.89 -5.87
CA PRO A 77 18.45 -0.62 -6.26
C PRO A 77 18.71 0.82 -6.73
N LEU A 78 17.73 1.52 -7.29
CA LEU A 78 17.93 2.83 -7.92
C LEU A 78 17.56 4.00 -7.03
N GLY A 79 16.51 3.87 -6.23
CA GLY A 79 16.04 5.00 -5.43
C GLY A 79 15.11 4.64 -4.30
N THR A 80 14.89 5.63 -3.45
CA THR A 80 14.03 5.56 -2.25
C THR A 80 13.31 6.91 -2.09
N ALA A 81 12.40 7.01 -1.12
CA ALA A 81 11.72 8.24 -0.80
C ALA A 81 12.09 8.80 0.57
N SER A 82 12.07 10.13 0.68
CA SER A 82 12.18 10.84 1.94
C SER A 82 11.25 12.05 1.97
N VAL A 83 10.66 12.32 3.13
CA VAL A 83 9.83 13.50 3.33
C VAL A 83 10.73 14.69 3.63
N GLN A 84 10.61 15.78 2.86
CA GLN A 84 11.35 17.01 3.11
C GLN A 84 10.40 18.16 3.45
N LEU A 85 10.47 18.63 4.69
CA LEU A 85 9.70 19.78 5.18
C LEU A 85 10.65 20.87 5.68
N ASP A 86 10.32 22.12 5.37
CA ASP A 86 11.07 23.31 5.81
C ASP A 86 10.42 24.01 7.02
N GLY A 87 9.21 23.59 7.39
CA GLY A 87 8.44 24.16 8.51
C GLY A 87 7.87 25.56 8.24
N VAL A 88 8.05 26.11 7.03
CA VAL A 88 7.58 27.46 6.65
C VAL A 88 6.55 27.37 5.53
N PHE A 89 6.93 26.81 4.38
CA PHE A 89 6.06 26.63 3.22
C PHE A 89 5.60 25.19 3.10
N ASN A 90 6.53 24.26 3.31
CA ASN A 90 6.31 22.83 3.27
C ASN A 90 6.17 22.34 4.72
N THR A 91 4.92 22.30 5.21
CA THR A 91 4.61 22.00 6.61
C THR A 91 3.91 20.66 6.81
N THR A 92 3.43 20.03 5.73
CA THR A 92 2.74 18.73 5.75
C THR A 92 3.18 17.88 4.57
N SER A 93 3.10 16.56 4.72
CA SER A 93 3.39 15.61 3.65
C SER A 93 2.35 14.50 3.62
N PHE A 94 1.89 14.17 2.40
CA PHE A 94 0.85 13.19 2.18
C PHE A 94 1.21 12.27 1.02
N MET A 95 0.78 11.02 1.14
CA MET A 95 0.58 10.10 0.04
C MET A 95 -0.92 9.91 -0.16
N ASN A 96 -1.44 10.32 -1.31
CA ASN A 96 -2.83 10.12 -1.69
C ASN A 96 -2.97 8.89 -2.59
N VAL A 97 -4.04 8.12 -2.40
CA VAL A 97 -4.37 6.96 -3.21
C VAL A 97 -5.79 7.11 -3.72
N ALA A 98 -5.96 7.40 -5.01
CA ALA A 98 -7.26 7.73 -5.61
C ALA A 98 -8.28 6.57 -5.50
N GLY A 99 -7.82 5.32 -5.58
CA GLY A 99 -8.64 4.12 -5.39
C GLY A 99 -8.86 3.73 -3.94
N GLY A 100 -8.16 4.38 -3.01
CA GLY A 100 -8.09 3.97 -1.60
C GLY A 100 -7.26 2.72 -1.36
N VAL A 101 -7.01 2.46 -0.08
CA VAL A 101 -6.36 1.25 0.42
C VAL A 101 -7.21 0.68 1.54
N ASP A 102 -7.57 -0.58 1.41
CA ASP A 102 -8.36 -1.27 2.43
C ASP A 102 -7.43 -1.94 3.42
N ASN A 103 -7.68 -1.67 4.71
CA ASN A 103 -7.22 -2.41 5.89
C ASN A 103 -5.72 -2.42 6.18
N SER A 104 -4.84 -2.43 5.18
CA SER A 104 -3.40 -2.46 5.40
C SER A 104 -2.54 -1.94 4.25
N LEU A 105 -1.44 -1.29 4.65
CA LEU A 105 -0.37 -0.83 3.77
C LEU A 105 0.93 -1.54 4.17
N SER A 106 1.67 -2.05 3.19
CA SER A 106 3.03 -2.57 3.39
C SER A 106 4.05 -1.57 2.87
N PHE A 107 5.19 -1.49 3.54
CA PHE A 107 6.30 -0.64 3.13
C PHE A 107 7.59 -1.06 3.83
N PHE A 108 8.71 -0.66 3.26
CA PHE A 108 10.00 -0.70 3.92
C PHE A 108 10.34 0.68 4.47
N TYR A 109 11.02 0.71 5.60
CA TYR A 109 11.55 1.95 6.16
C TYR A 109 12.93 1.77 6.78
N SER A 110 13.69 2.86 6.76
CA SER A 110 14.92 3.03 7.54
C SER A 110 14.85 4.34 8.29
N SER A 111 15.15 4.30 9.59
CA SER A 111 15.08 5.47 10.47
C SER A 111 16.07 5.34 11.64
N PRO A 112 16.83 6.39 11.98
CA PRO A 112 17.81 6.35 13.06
C PRO A 112 17.18 6.49 14.45
N GLU A 113 15.91 6.87 14.53
CA GLU A 113 15.18 7.10 15.77
C GLU A 113 13.75 6.57 15.69
N ALA A 114 13.12 6.37 16.85
CA ALA A 114 11.73 5.93 16.90
C ALA A 114 10.79 7.13 16.73
N ILE A 115 9.73 6.96 15.95
CA ILE A 115 8.79 8.03 15.59
C ILE A 115 7.37 7.56 15.94
N THR A 116 6.75 8.18 16.94
CA THR A 116 5.34 7.95 17.27
C THR A 116 4.43 8.62 16.25
N GLY A 117 3.47 7.88 15.71
CA GLY A 117 2.55 8.34 14.70
C GLY A 117 3.22 8.73 13.39
N ALA A 118 4.28 8.00 13.04
CA ALA A 118 5.08 8.16 11.82
C ALA A 118 4.19 8.22 10.57
N ILE A 119 3.23 7.29 10.47
CA ILE A 119 2.27 7.25 9.36
C ILE A 119 0.86 7.19 9.91
N LYS A 120 -0.05 8.04 9.41
CA LYS A 120 -1.46 8.03 9.80
C LYS A 120 -2.35 7.84 8.59
N ALA A 121 -3.30 6.91 8.67
CA ALA A 121 -4.25 6.62 7.61
C ALA A 121 -5.53 7.45 7.80
N TYR A 122 -6.01 8.08 6.73
CA TYR A 122 -7.18 8.94 6.74
C TYR A 122 -8.19 8.54 5.67
N SER A 123 -9.48 8.65 6.00
CA SER A 123 -10.58 8.31 5.07
C SER A 123 -10.79 9.34 3.97
N GLY A 124 -10.21 10.54 4.08
CA GLY A 124 -10.20 11.59 3.07
C GLY A 124 -8.81 11.81 2.49
N LEU A 125 -8.73 12.62 1.44
CA LEU A 125 -7.46 13.04 0.83
C LEU A 125 -6.73 14.05 1.71
N ASN A 126 -5.40 14.15 1.58
CA ASN A 126 -4.57 15.14 2.27
C ASN A 126 -4.78 15.19 3.79
N GLY A 127 -4.89 14.02 4.44
CA GLY A 127 -5.08 13.93 5.89
C GLY A 127 -6.45 14.41 6.40
N THR A 128 -7.46 14.51 5.53
CA THR A 128 -8.83 14.91 5.91
C THR A 128 -9.72 13.71 6.24
N GLY A 129 -10.89 13.96 6.83
CA GLY A 129 -11.84 12.91 7.18
C GLY A 129 -11.54 12.26 8.53
N THR A 130 -11.87 10.98 8.67
CA THR A 130 -11.67 10.22 9.90
C THR A 130 -10.28 9.60 9.94
N LEU A 131 -9.60 9.70 11.09
CA LEU A 131 -8.38 8.95 11.36
C LEU A 131 -8.71 7.45 11.51
N LEU A 132 -8.17 6.65 10.62
CA LEU A 132 -8.45 5.21 10.51
C LEU A 132 -7.45 4.34 11.28
N GLY A 133 -6.25 4.87 11.50
CA GLY A 133 -5.17 4.22 12.23
C GLY A 133 -3.92 5.09 12.26
N SER A 134 -2.96 4.69 13.10
CA SER A 134 -1.65 5.32 13.22
C SER A 134 -0.60 4.22 13.37
N PHE A 135 0.56 4.40 12.76
CA PHE A 135 1.70 3.51 12.83
C PHE A 135 2.88 4.21 13.51
N ASP A 136 3.50 3.52 14.46
CA ASP A 136 4.73 3.96 15.11
C ASP A 136 5.92 3.25 14.46
N MET A 137 6.94 4.01 14.08
CA MET A 137 8.20 3.45 13.59
C MET A 137 9.16 3.22 14.76
N ALA A 138 9.79 2.05 14.80
CA ALA A 138 10.93 1.81 15.67
C ALA A 138 12.22 2.31 14.99
N ALA A 139 13.23 2.66 15.79
CA ALA A 139 14.55 2.90 15.22
C ALA A 139 15.11 1.62 14.57
N THR A 140 15.80 1.79 13.46
CA THR A 140 16.52 0.72 12.74
C THR A 140 18.01 0.79 13.11
N ASP A 141 18.74 1.74 12.52
CA ASP A 141 20.12 2.04 12.81
C ASP A 141 20.46 3.51 12.51
N GLY A 142 21.50 4.04 13.15
CA GLY A 142 21.93 5.43 12.96
C GLY A 142 22.56 5.75 11.60
N ALA A 143 22.88 4.73 10.80
CA ALA A 143 23.57 4.87 9.51
C ALA A 143 22.66 4.66 8.30
N TYR A 144 21.36 4.45 8.51
CA TYR A 144 20.40 4.11 7.46
C TYR A 144 20.83 2.93 6.57
N SER A 145 21.36 1.89 7.21
CA SER A 145 21.87 0.69 6.53
C SER A 145 20.96 -0.53 6.74
N VAL A 146 19.99 -0.42 7.65
CA VAL A 146 19.02 -1.45 7.99
C VAL A 146 17.63 -0.98 7.58
N TRP A 147 16.92 -1.85 6.85
CA TRP A 147 15.56 -1.63 6.41
C TRP A 147 14.62 -2.65 7.04
N ASN A 148 13.58 -2.16 7.71
CA ASN A 148 12.52 -2.99 8.25
C ASN A 148 11.34 -3.01 7.27
N ASN A 149 10.81 -4.21 7.00
CA ASN A 149 9.50 -4.35 6.36
C ASN A 149 8.42 -4.22 7.44
N ALA A 150 7.44 -3.35 7.21
CA ALA A 150 6.28 -3.17 8.06
C ALA A 150 4.98 -3.39 7.30
N THR A 151 3.98 -3.88 8.04
CA THR A 151 2.58 -3.84 7.62
C THR A 151 1.81 -3.00 8.62
N PHE A 152 1.28 -1.88 8.14
CA PHE A 152 0.43 -0.99 8.91
C PHE A 152 -1.02 -1.36 8.69
N SER A 153 -1.66 -1.92 9.72
CA SER A 153 -3.10 -2.21 9.72
C SER A 153 -3.91 -1.03 10.24
N PHE A 154 -5.03 -0.73 9.59
CA PHE A 154 -5.96 0.33 9.95
C PHE A 154 -7.40 -0.10 9.63
N SER A 155 -8.39 0.68 10.07
CA SER A 155 -9.80 0.37 9.84
C SER A 155 -10.33 0.97 8.54
N GLY A 156 -11.14 0.24 7.77
CA GLY A 156 -11.81 0.75 6.56
C GLY A 156 -10.84 1.11 5.41
N THR A 157 -11.29 2.05 4.57
CA THR A 157 -10.60 2.47 3.34
C THR A 157 -9.88 3.81 3.53
N ALA A 158 -8.55 3.81 3.48
CA ALA A 158 -7.72 5.00 3.55
C ALA A 158 -7.53 5.62 2.16
N LEU A 159 -7.87 6.90 2.00
CA LEU A 159 -7.61 7.67 0.78
C LEU A 159 -6.29 8.45 0.85
N SER A 160 -5.78 8.68 2.05
CA SER A 160 -4.46 9.27 2.23
C SER A 160 -3.72 8.76 3.44
N PHE A 161 -2.40 8.89 3.37
CA PHE A 161 -1.46 8.62 4.44
C PHE A 161 -0.67 9.89 4.73
N ASP A 162 -0.77 10.39 5.96
CA ASP A 162 0.04 11.50 6.46
C ASP A 162 1.41 10.97 6.87
N LEU A 163 2.44 11.52 6.22
CA LEU A 163 3.85 11.18 6.42
C LEU A 163 4.63 12.28 7.15
N THR A 164 3.95 13.34 7.59
CA THR A 164 4.56 14.57 8.13
C THR A 164 5.53 14.30 9.28
N GLN A 165 5.26 13.30 10.12
CA GLN A 165 6.12 12.95 11.26
C GLN A 165 7.44 12.29 10.86
N THR A 166 7.56 11.80 9.62
CA THR A 166 8.81 11.20 9.10
C THR A 166 9.78 12.22 8.51
N ALA A 167 9.38 13.49 8.47
CA ALA A 167 10.10 14.55 7.78
C ALA A 167 11.55 14.68 8.22
N ASN A 168 12.46 14.64 7.24
CA ASN A 168 13.91 14.76 7.40
C ASN A 168 14.54 13.69 8.32
N VAL A 169 13.82 12.60 8.62
CA VAL A 169 14.27 11.57 9.57
C VAL A 169 14.15 10.15 9.02
N ALA A 170 13.06 9.78 8.35
CA ALA A 170 12.89 8.42 7.85
C ALA A 170 12.91 8.33 6.32
N ALA A 171 13.46 7.23 5.82
CA ALA A 171 13.39 6.82 4.44
C ALA A 171 12.28 5.79 4.27
N LEU A 172 11.60 5.83 3.11
CA LEU A 172 10.53 4.92 2.73
C LEU A 172 10.86 4.26 1.40
N ASP A 173 10.44 3.02 1.24
CA ASP A 173 10.62 2.27 0.00
C ASP A 173 9.56 1.19 -0.16
N ASN A 174 9.29 0.76 -1.40
CA ASN A 174 8.39 -0.35 -1.75
C ASN A 174 7.04 -0.30 -1.02
N VAL A 175 6.35 0.83 -1.16
CA VAL A 175 5.03 1.06 -0.58
C VAL A 175 3.96 0.41 -1.46
N ALA A 176 3.18 -0.50 -0.88
CA ALA A 176 2.15 -1.23 -1.61
C ALA A 176 0.90 -1.46 -0.76
N ALA A 177 -0.26 -1.43 -1.41
CA ALA A 177 -1.49 -1.93 -0.82
C ALA A 177 -1.38 -3.45 -0.62
N VAL A 178 -1.80 -3.94 0.56
CA VAL A 178 -1.85 -5.38 0.82
C VAL A 178 -3.24 -5.88 0.43
N PRO A 179 -3.39 -6.69 -0.64
CA PRO A 179 -4.70 -7.21 -1.00
C PRO A 179 -5.28 -8.05 0.13
N GLU A 180 -6.54 -7.79 0.49
CA GLU A 180 -7.26 -8.70 1.37
C GLU A 180 -7.30 -10.09 0.74
N PRO A 181 -7.11 -11.16 1.53
CA PRO A 181 -7.20 -12.50 0.99
C PRO A 181 -8.63 -12.74 0.48
N GLU A 182 -8.77 -12.91 -0.84
CA GLU A 182 -10.01 -13.32 -1.50
C GLU A 182 -10.59 -14.62 -0.92
N MET A 183 -9.83 -15.34 -0.08
CA MET A 183 -10.26 -16.50 0.68
C MET A 183 -11.56 -16.26 1.46
N LEU A 184 -11.80 -15.08 2.04
CA LEU A 184 -13.07 -14.83 2.74
C LEU A 184 -14.23 -14.78 1.75
N SER A 185 -14.09 -14.06 0.64
CA SER A 185 -15.08 -14.01 -0.43
C SER A 185 -15.33 -15.39 -1.05
N LEU A 186 -14.27 -16.14 -1.35
CA LEU A 186 -14.35 -17.50 -1.89
C LEU A 186 -14.95 -18.49 -0.88
N MET A 187 -14.69 -18.33 0.41
CA MET A 187 -15.31 -19.13 1.47
C MET A 187 -16.81 -18.85 1.53
N PHE A 188 -17.24 -17.58 1.54
CA PHE A 188 -18.66 -17.24 1.55
C PHE A 188 -19.39 -17.71 0.30
N VAL A 189 -18.77 -17.57 -0.88
CA VAL A 189 -19.30 -18.11 -2.13
C VAL A 189 -19.39 -19.64 -2.05
N GLY A 190 -18.33 -20.31 -1.59
CA GLY A 190 -18.29 -21.76 -1.42
C GLY A 190 -19.39 -22.27 -0.48
N LEU A 191 -19.55 -21.65 0.69
CA LEU A 191 -20.59 -21.98 1.66
C LEU A 191 -22.00 -21.70 1.11
N GLY A 192 -22.18 -20.58 0.40
CA GLY A 192 -23.44 -20.25 -0.26
C GLY A 192 -23.85 -21.29 -1.30
N LEU A 193 -22.90 -21.76 -2.11
CA LEU A 193 -23.14 -22.83 -3.10
C LEU A 193 -23.50 -24.15 -2.43
N ILE A 194 -22.80 -24.55 -1.37
CA ILE A 194 -23.10 -25.77 -0.61
C ILE A 194 -24.51 -25.70 0.00
N GLY A 195 -24.86 -24.58 0.63
CA GLY A 195 -26.19 -24.35 1.21
C GLY A 195 -27.32 -24.44 0.17
N ALA A 196 -27.11 -23.88 -1.02
CA ALA A 196 -28.08 -23.95 -2.12
C ALA A 196 -28.29 -25.40 -2.63
N VAL A 197 -27.23 -26.21 -2.67
CA VAL A 197 -27.31 -27.63 -3.07
C VAL A 197 -28.07 -28.44 -2.02
N VAL A 198 -27.78 -28.27 -0.73
CA VAL A 198 -28.45 -28.98 0.37
C VAL A 198 -29.95 -28.68 0.37
N ARG A 199 -30.34 -27.42 0.22
CA ARG A 199 -31.74 -26.99 0.21
C ARG A 199 -32.53 -27.57 -0.97
N ARG A 200 -31.88 -27.75 -2.14
CA ARG A 200 -32.50 -28.38 -3.31
C ARG A 200 -32.75 -29.87 -3.10
N LYS A 201 -31.83 -30.59 -2.44
CA LYS A 201 -32.02 -32.02 -2.11
C LYS A 201 -33.19 -32.22 -1.14
N GLN A 202 -33.33 -31.36 -0.14
CA GLN A 202 -34.45 -31.43 0.81
C GLN A 202 -35.81 -31.23 0.13
N LYS A 203 -35.93 -30.29 -0.81
CA LYS A 203 -37.18 -30.07 -1.58
C LYS A 203 -37.51 -31.16 -2.59
N ALA A 204 -36.55 -31.99 -3.00
CA ALA A 204 -36.77 -33.09 -3.94
C ALA A 204 -37.16 -34.41 -3.24
N THR A 205 -37.08 -34.45 -1.91
CA THR A 205 -37.35 -35.64 -1.09
C THR A 205 -38.62 -35.48 -0.23
N ALA A 206 -39.35 -34.37 -0.40
CA ALA A 206 -40.66 -34.07 0.19
C ALA A 206 -41.68 -33.96 -0.95
#